data_AF-A0A257X0W3-F1
#
_entry.id   AF-A0A257X0W3-F1
#
_cell.length_a   1.000
_cell.length_b   1.000
_cell.length_c   1.000
_cell.angle_alpha   90.00
_cell.angle_beta   90.00
_cell.angle_gamma   90.00
#
_symmetry.space_group_name_H-M   'P 1'
#
loop_
_entity.id
_entity.type
_entity.pdbx_description
1 polymer ?
#
loop_
_entity_poly.entity_id
_entity_poly.type
_entity_poly.pdbx_seq_one_letter_code
_entity_poly.pdbx_strand_id
1 'polypeptide(L)'
;MMKPIQPKPVTVRLSAEDAADLQARVDRGEFASLDEGVAAELAELNYRRAAEIVGSVEELEALLDELDFDLIDPAEPVAGNISLSQMLANLKTQAKAADE
;
A
#
# COMPACT_ATOMS: atom_id res chain seq x y z
N MET A 1 18.91 5.21 1.13
CA MET A 1 18.95 4.01 1.99
C MET A 1 17.74 4.00 2.91
N MET A 2 16.77 3.10 2.69
CA MET A 2 15.69 2.87 3.66
C MET A 2 16.33 2.45 4.99
N LYS A 3 15.98 3.15 6.07
CA LYS A 3 16.31 2.66 7.40
C LYS A 3 15.69 1.26 7.54
N PRO A 4 16.42 0.26 8.06
CA PRO A 4 15.82 -1.02 8.37
C PRO A 4 14.58 -0.77 9.22
N ILE A 5 13.42 -1.21 8.74
CA ILE A 5 12.21 -1.18 9.55
C ILE A 5 12.51 -2.09 10.73
N GLN A 6 12.73 -1.51 11.89
CA GLN A 6 12.98 -2.31 13.09
C GLN A 6 11.66 -2.98 13.47
N PRO A 7 11.58 -4.32 13.47
CA PRO A 7 10.37 -5.01 13.88
C PRO A 7 10.08 -4.63 15.33
N LYS A 8 8.97 -3.93 15.54
CA LYS A 8 8.50 -3.58 16.87
C LYS A 8 7.43 -4.59 17.28
N PRO A 9 7.59 -5.26 18.43
CA PRO A 9 6.55 -6.10 18.95
C PRO A 9 5.30 -5.25 19.24
N VAL A 10 4.15 -5.74 18.80
CA VAL A 10 2.84 -5.12 19.00
C VAL A 10 2.01 -6.06 19.86
N THR A 11 1.38 -5.53 20.89
CA THR A 11 0.41 -6.28 21.69
C THR A 11 -0.99 -5.98 21.17
N VAL A 12 -1.74 -7.02 20.82
CA VAL A 12 -3.15 -6.93 20.44
C VAL A 12 -4.04 -7.56 21.50
N ARG A 13 -5.29 -7.13 21.56
CA ARG A 13 -6.32 -7.75 22.38
C ARG A 13 -7.39 -8.31 21.46
N LEU A 14 -7.66 -9.60 21.61
CA LEU A 14 -8.70 -10.31 20.89
C LEU A 14 -9.83 -10.65 21.85
N SER A 15 -11.04 -10.80 21.31
CA SER A 15 -12.11 -11.44 22.06
C SER A 15 -11.76 -12.92 22.27
N ALA A 16 -12.42 -13.56 23.24
CA ALA A 16 -12.23 -15.00 23.46
C ALA A 16 -12.71 -15.84 22.26
N GLU A 17 -13.72 -15.37 21.54
CA GLU A 17 -14.25 -16.02 20.34
C GLU A 17 -13.26 -15.95 19.18
N ASP A 18 -12.73 -14.76 18.88
CA ASP A 18 -11.76 -14.56 17.79
C ASP A 18 -10.45 -15.33 18.05
N ALA A 19 -9.99 -15.36 19.30
CA ALA A 19 -8.82 -16.13 19.69
C ALA A 19 -9.03 -17.64 19.52
N ALA A 20 -10.23 -18.14 19.82
CA ALA A 20 -10.58 -19.54 19.65
C ALA A 20 -10.69 -19.93 18.16
N ASP A 21 -11.26 -19.06 17.32
CA ASP A 21 -11.33 -19.28 15.88
C ASP A 21 -9.94 -19.32 15.24
N LEU A 22 -9.07 -18.36 15.60
CA LEU A 22 -7.67 -18.35 15.16
C LEU A 22 -6.90 -19.59 15.62
N GLN A 23 -7.11 -20.04 16.86
CA GLN A 23 -6.50 -21.27 17.35
C GLN A 23 -6.99 -22.50 16.55
N ALA A 24 -8.27 -22.56 16.21
CA ALA A 24 -8.80 -23.66 15.39
C ALA A 24 -8.20 -23.68 13.97
N ARG A 25 -7.84 -22.51 13.42
CA ARG A 25 -7.13 -22.40 12.13
C ARG A 25 -5.68 -22.88 12.23
N VAL A 26 -4.99 -22.55 13.32
CA VAL A 26 -3.66 -23.11 13.64
C VAL A 26 -3.73 -24.63 13.76
N ASP A 27 -4.72 -25.16 14.48
CA ASP A 27 -4.87 -26.60 14.69
C ASP A 27 -5.17 -27.36 13.37
N ARG A 28 -5.81 -26.70 12.40
CA ARG A 28 -6.00 -27.22 11.03
C ARG A 28 -4.75 -27.11 10.16
N GLY A 29 -3.71 -26.42 10.62
CA GLY A 29 -2.47 -26.20 9.89
C GLY A 29 -2.54 -25.06 8.87
N GLU A 30 -3.52 -24.15 8.97
CA GLU A 30 -3.57 -22.94 8.13
C GLU A 30 -2.44 -21.97 8.49
N PHE A 31 -2.03 -21.95 9.77
CA PHE A 31 -0.93 -21.15 10.29
C PHE A 31 -0.04 -22.02 11.19
N ALA A 32 1.26 -21.73 11.24
CA ALA A 32 2.19 -22.43 12.12
C ALA A 32 2.10 -21.96 13.58
N SER A 33 1.51 -20.79 13.84
CA SER A 33 1.32 -20.26 15.19
C SER A 33 0.18 -19.24 15.26
N LEU A 34 -0.29 -18.94 16.48
CA LEU A 34 -1.23 -17.85 16.72
C LEU A 34 -0.69 -16.48 16.28
N ASP A 35 0.60 -16.22 16.55
CA ASP A 35 1.22 -14.94 16.16
C ASP A 35 1.22 -14.75 14.63
N GLU A 36 1.46 -15.82 13.89
CA GLU A 36 1.36 -15.82 12.42
C GLU A 36 -0.07 -15.58 11.95
N GLY A 37 -1.06 -16.26 12.55
CA GLY A 37 -2.47 -16.05 12.23
C GLY A 37 -2.91 -14.60 12.51
N VAL A 38 -2.50 -14.03 13.64
CA VAL A 38 -2.75 -12.62 13.97
C VAL A 38 -2.07 -11.68 12.98
N ALA A 39 -0.83 -11.95 12.60
CA ALA A 39 -0.12 -11.15 11.61
C ALA A 39 -0.81 -11.18 10.24
N ALA A 40 -1.32 -12.35 9.82
CA ALA A 40 -2.06 -12.50 8.58
C ALA A 40 -3.38 -11.71 8.59
N GLU A 41 -4.17 -11.80 9.66
CA GLU A 41 -5.42 -11.04 9.80
C GLU A 41 -5.18 -9.52 9.85
N LEU A 42 -4.10 -9.08 10.49
CA LEU A 42 -3.70 -7.67 10.49
C LEU A 42 -3.24 -7.19 9.11
N ALA A 43 -2.55 -8.04 8.35
CA ALA A 43 -2.16 -7.74 6.97
C ALA A 43 -3.40 -7.59 6.08
N GLU A 44 -4.36 -8.49 6.19
CA GLU A 44 -5.64 -8.43 5.47
C GLU A 44 -6.46 -7.19 5.84
N LEU A 45 -6.52 -6.85 7.14
CA LEU A 45 -7.17 -5.61 7.59
C LEU A 45 -6.49 -4.37 6.99
N ASN A 46 -5.16 -4.36 6.95
CA ASN A 46 -4.40 -3.26 6.38
C ASN A 46 -4.63 -3.16 4.87
N TYR A 47 -4.66 -4.28 4.17
CA TYR A 47 -4.96 -4.33 2.73
C TYR A 47 -6.35 -3.77 2.43
N ARG A 48 -7.40 -4.22 3.13
CA ARG A 48 -8.75 -3.67 2.97
C ARG A 48 -8.80 -2.17 3.25
N ARG A 49 -8.09 -1.71 4.28
CA ARG A 49 -8.00 -0.29 4.59
C ARG A 49 -7.26 0.50 3.51
N ALA A 50 -6.22 -0.08 2.91
CA ALA A 50 -5.52 0.54 1.79
C ALA A 50 -6.45 0.68 0.58
N ALA A 51 -7.22 -0.37 0.27
CA ALA A 51 -8.22 -0.33 -0.80
C ALA A 51 -9.29 0.74 -0.56
N GLU A 52 -9.79 0.88 0.68
CA GLU A 52 -10.72 1.95 1.06
C GLU A 52 -10.11 3.36 0.88
N ILE A 53 -8.83 3.53 1.18
CA ILE A 53 -8.12 4.83 1.03
C ILE A 53 -7.95 5.19 -0.44
N VAL A 54 -7.61 4.21 -1.28
CA VAL A 54 -7.36 4.42 -2.72
C VAL A 54 -8.68 4.61 -3.48
N GLY A 55 -9.74 3.91 -3.06
CA GLY A 55 -11.09 4.02 -3.61
C GLY A 55 -11.70 2.66 -3.96
N SER A 56 -10.85 1.69 -4.30
CA SER A 56 -11.23 0.31 -4.61
C SER A 56 -10.04 -0.64 -4.50
N VAL A 57 -10.33 -1.95 -4.52
CA VAL A 57 -9.31 -2.99 -4.59
C VAL A 57 -8.59 -2.92 -5.93
N GLU A 58 -9.33 -2.70 -7.02
CA GLU A 58 -8.80 -2.62 -8.37
C GLU A 58 -7.83 -1.45 -8.56
N GLU A 59 -8.14 -0.28 -7.99
CA GLU A 59 -7.25 0.87 -8.02
C GLU A 59 -6.01 0.67 -7.13
N LEU A 60 -6.13 -0.06 -6.02
CA LEU A 60 -4.99 -0.43 -5.19
C LEU A 60 -4.05 -1.38 -5.95
N GLU A 61 -4.59 -2.44 -6.56
CA GLU A 61 -3.79 -3.39 -7.35
C GLU A 61 -3.11 -2.70 -8.53
N ALA A 62 -3.82 -1.83 -9.27
CA ALA A 62 -3.23 -1.06 -10.35
C ALA A 62 -2.08 -0.16 -9.86
N LEU A 63 -2.24 0.48 -8.69
CA LEU A 63 -1.18 1.27 -8.08
C LEU A 63 0.02 0.41 -7.66
N LEU A 64 -0.22 -0.78 -7.11
CA LEU A 64 0.84 -1.70 -6.70
C LEU A 64 1.60 -2.27 -7.91
N ASP A 65 0.91 -2.53 -9.02
CA ASP A 65 1.52 -2.95 -10.28
C ASP A 65 2.40 -1.84 -10.91
N GLU A 66 1.98 -0.58 -10.78
CA GLU A 66 2.77 0.58 -11.22
C GLU A 66 3.99 0.84 -10.34
N LEU A 67 3.91 0.49 -9.05
CA LEU A 67 5.00 0.59 -8.08
C LEU A 67 6.00 -0.56 -8.28
N ASP A 68 6.67 -0.58 -9.43
CA ASP A 68 7.85 -1.41 -9.62
C ASP A 68 8.98 -0.85 -8.73
N PHE A 69 9.16 -1.47 -7.56
CA PHE A 69 10.10 -1.02 -6.52
C PHE A 69 11.56 -0.94 -7.00
N ASP A 70 11.89 -1.60 -8.11
CA ASP A 70 13.21 -1.55 -8.73
C ASP A 70 13.44 -0.27 -9.55
N LEU A 71 12.41 0.54 -9.84
CA LEU A 71 12.51 1.78 -10.61
C LEU A 71 12.54 3.06 -9.76
N ILE A 72 12.18 2.99 -8.48
CA ILE A 72 12.08 4.17 -7.61
C ILE A 72 13.32 4.23 -6.71
N ASP A 73 14.33 5.01 -7.11
CA ASP A 73 15.44 5.32 -6.19
C ASP A 73 14.95 6.32 -5.13
N PRO A 74 14.83 5.93 -3.85
CA PRO A 74 14.39 6.83 -2.78
C PRO A 74 15.39 7.95 -2.47
N ALA A 75 16.61 7.88 -3.02
CA ALA A 75 17.61 8.95 -2.98
C ALA A 75 17.53 9.88 -4.20
N GLU A 76 16.81 9.48 -5.25
CA GLU A 76 16.53 10.37 -6.36
C GLU A 76 15.59 11.47 -5.89
N PRO A 77 15.98 12.74 -5.98
CA PRO A 77 15.06 13.83 -5.68
C PRO A 77 13.87 13.69 -6.62
N VAL A 78 12.68 13.45 -6.08
CA VAL A 78 11.43 13.57 -6.82
C VAL A 78 11.53 14.89 -7.56
N ALA A 79 11.44 14.83 -8.89
CA ALA A 79 11.64 15.96 -9.78
C ALA A 79 10.58 17.04 -9.51
N GLY A 80 10.70 17.77 -8.39
CA GLY A 80 9.95 18.99 -8.05
C GLY A 80 10.35 20.17 -8.94
N ASN A 81 11.09 19.91 -10.00
CA ASN A 81 11.42 20.79 -11.11
C ASN A 81 10.45 20.62 -12.28
N ILE A 82 9.21 20.16 -12.03
CA ILE A 82 8.13 20.45 -12.97
C ILE A 82 8.01 21.98 -13.05
N SER A 83 8.59 22.56 -14.10
CA SER A 83 8.47 23.97 -14.37
C SER A 83 7.00 24.24 -14.69
N LEU A 84 6.27 24.81 -13.72
CA LEU A 84 4.88 25.21 -13.90
C LEU A 84 4.72 26.11 -15.14
N SER A 85 5.77 26.86 -15.50
CA SER A 85 5.83 27.63 -16.73
C SER A 85 5.83 26.77 -18.00
N GLN A 86 6.55 25.64 -18.01
CA GLN A 86 6.54 24.69 -19.14
C GLN A 86 5.20 23.93 -19.23
N MET A 87 4.63 23.52 -18.09
CA MET A 87 3.27 22.93 -18.08
C MET A 87 2.23 23.90 -18.64
N LEU A 88 2.27 25.17 -18.19
CA LEU A 88 1.36 26.20 -18.68
C LEU A 88 1.53 26.46 -20.17
N ALA A 89 2.76 26.44 -20.69
CA ALA A 89 3.03 26.57 -22.11
C ALA A 89 2.42 25.42 -22.92
N ASN A 90 2.60 24.17 -22.46
CA ASN A 90 2.04 23.00 -23.11
C ASN A 90 0.49 23.02 -23.11
N LEU A 91 -0.13 23.38 -21.99
CA LEU A 91 -1.58 23.55 -21.88
C LEU A 91 -2.12 24.60 -22.85
N LYS A 92 -1.43 25.75 -22.98
CA LYS A 92 -1.82 26.79 -23.95
C LYS A 92 -1.70 26.33 -25.39
N THR A 93 -0.66 25.57 -25.72
CA THR A 93 -0.48 25.02 -27.07
C THR A 93 -1.59 24.00 -27.38
N GLN A 94 -1.93 23.13 -26.44
CA GLN A 94 -3.03 22.16 -26.60
C GLN A 94 -4.40 22.84 -26.75
N ALA A 95 -4.69 23.87 -25.94
CA ALA A 95 -5.93 24.63 -26.07
C ALA A 95 -6.04 25.34 -27.43
N LYS A 96 -4.92 25.89 -27.93
CA LYS A 96 -4.89 26.56 -29.23
C LYS A 96 -5.10 25.59 -30.41
N ALA A 97 -4.59 24.36 -30.29
CA ALA A 97 -4.78 23.31 -31.30
C ALA A 97 -6.19 22.70 -31.30
N ALA A 98 -6.98 22.91 -30.22
CA ALA A 98 -8.36 22.44 -30.12
C ALA A 98 -9.39 23.48 -30.63
N ASP A 99 -8.97 24.73 -30.84
CA ASP A 99 -9.77 25.83 -31.39
C ASP A 99 -9.55 26.05 -32.92
N GLU A 100 -8.70 25.23 -33.56
CA GLU A 100 -8.51 25.13 -35.02
C GLU A 100 -9.27 23.93 -35.60
#